data_AF-O07777-F1
#
_entry.id   AF-O07777-F1
#
_cell.length_a   1.000
_cell.length_b   1.000
_cell.length_c   1.000
_cell.angle_alpha   90.00
_cell.angle_beta   90.00
_cell.angle_gamma   90.00
#
_symmetry.space_group_name_H-M   'P 1'
#
loop_
_entity.id
_entity.type
_entity.pdbx_description
1 polymer ?
#
loop_
_entity_poly.entity_id
_entity_poly.type
_entity_poly.pdbx_seq_one_letter_code
_entity_poly.pdbx_strand_id
1 'polypeptide(L)'
;MALVLAAAGAVTVVQFRDAAHEADPDGALRGLTDDITADLVRELVTILPIVLVIAAVAAYLLSRAALRPVDRIRAAAQTLTTTPHPDTDAPLPVPPTDDEIAWLATTLNTMLTRLQRALAHEQQFVADASHELRTPLALLTTELELRCAGPDPPTS
;
A
#
# COMPACT_ATOMS: atom_id res chain seq x y z
N MET A 1 -3.35 -19.68 3.61
CA MET A 1 -4.07 -20.97 3.65
C MET A 1 -3.72 -21.87 2.47
N ALA A 2 -3.68 -21.35 1.23
CA ALA A 2 -3.31 -22.15 0.04
C ALA A 2 -1.94 -22.85 0.14
N LEU A 3 -0.94 -22.22 0.75
CA LEU A 3 0.41 -22.78 0.82
C LEU A 3 0.51 -23.98 1.78
N VAL A 4 -0.25 -24.00 2.88
CA VAL A 4 -0.29 -25.14 3.82
C VAL A 4 -0.85 -26.40 3.15
N LEU A 5 -1.82 -26.22 2.24
CA LEU A 5 -2.40 -27.34 1.48
C LEU A 5 -1.41 -27.97 0.50
N ALA A 6 -0.52 -27.18 -0.10
CA ALA A 6 0.49 -27.70 -1.02
C ALA A 6 1.51 -28.62 -0.31
N ALA A 7 1.88 -28.29 0.93
CA ALA A 7 2.82 -29.07 1.72
C ALA A 7 2.27 -30.44 2.12
N ALA A 8 1.00 -30.49 2.54
CA ALA A 8 0.34 -31.74 2.90
C ALA A 8 0.22 -32.69 1.71
N GLY A 9 0.00 -32.15 0.50
CA GLY A 9 -0.09 -32.95 -0.73
C GLY A 9 1.20 -33.70 -1.09
N ALA A 10 2.36 -33.09 -0.84
CA ALA A 10 3.64 -33.72 -1.16
C ALA A 10 3.94 -34.94 -0.26
N VAL A 11 3.55 -34.88 1.01
CA VAL A 11 3.71 -35.99 1.97
C VAL A 11 2.91 -37.23 1.51
N THR A 12 1.70 -37.03 1.00
CA THR A 12 0.83 -38.14 0.57
C THR A 12 1.35 -38.85 -0.68
N VAL A 13 1.96 -38.13 -1.63
CA VAL A 13 2.47 -38.73 -2.88
C VAL A 13 3.62 -39.70 -2.61
N VAL A 14 4.46 -39.43 -1.60
CA VAL A 14 5.62 -40.28 -1.29
C VAL A 14 5.18 -41.62 -0.71
N GLN A 15 4.20 -41.64 0.20
CA GLN A 15 3.72 -42.89 0.80
C GLN A 15 3.15 -43.89 -0.21
N PHE A 16 2.58 -43.43 -1.33
CA PHE A 16 1.90 -44.31 -2.28
C PHE A 16 2.87 -45.14 -3.14
N ARG A 17 4.15 -44.73 -3.28
CA ARG A 17 5.10 -45.39 -4.18
C ARG A 17 5.70 -46.70 -3.63
N ASP A 18 5.53 -46.95 -2.34
CA ASP A 18 6.29 -47.97 -1.60
C ASP A 18 5.87 -49.40 -1.83
N ALA A 19 4.68 -49.61 -2.39
CA ALA A 19 4.08 -50.93 -2.47
C ALA A 19 4.61 -51.84 -3.60
N ALA A 20 5.67 -51.47 -4.33
CA ALA A 20 5.91 -52.04 -5.67
C ALA A 20 7.18 -52.87 -5.93
N HIS A 21 8.08 -53.14 -4.98
CA HIS A 21 9.30 -53.90 -5.28
C HIS A 21 9.57 -55.04 -4.30
N GLU A 22 9.29 -56.28 -4.73
CA GLU A 22 9.60 -57.50 -3.99
C GLU A 22 10.45 -58.47 -4.85
N ALA A 23 11.72 -58.59 -4.40
CA ALA A 23 12.64 -59.73 -4.33
C ALA A 23 13.11 -60.54 -5.58
N ASP A 24 14.45 -60.52 -5.79
CA ASP A 24 15.26 -61.50 -6.55
C ASP A 24 16.62 -61.80 -5.83
N PRO A 25 17.15 -63.04 -5.76
CA PRO A 25 18.19 -63.44 -4.79
C PRO A 25 19.67 -63.39 -5.24
N ASP A 26 20.02 -63.39 -6.53
CA ASP A 26 21.35 -62.91 -6.99
C ASP A 26 21.46 -61.38 -6.84
N GLY A 27 20.32 -60.76 -6.57
CA GLY A 27 20.13 -59.42 -6.08
C GLY A 27 20.53 -59.22 -4.62
N ALA A 28 21.24 -60.10 -3.92
CA ALA A 28 21.61 -59.80 -2.52
C ALA A 28 22.55 -58.57 -2.40
N LEU A 29 23.63 -58.50 -3.19
CA LEU A 29 24.52 -57.32 -3.22
C LEU A 29 23.92 -56.14 -4.01
N ARG A 30 23.19 -56.43 -5.10
CA ARG A 30 22.49 -55.39 -5.88
C ARG A 30 21.37 -54.78 -5.04
N GLY A 31 20.56 -55.61 -4.41
CA GLY A 31 19.52 -55.27 -3.43
C GLY A 31 20.08 -54.46 -2.26
N LEU A 32 21.22 -54.83 -1.66
CA LEU A 32 21.84 -53.96 -0.65
C LEU A 32 22.17 -52.55 -1.19
N THR A 33 22.66 -52.45 -2.43
CA THR A 33 22.95 -51.16 -3.06
C THR A 33 21.67 -50.41 -3.47
N ASP A 34 20.70 -51.13 -4.01
CA ASP A 34 19.41 -50.63 -4.48
C ASP A 34 18.56 -50.14 -3.30
N ASP A 35 18.60 -50.84 -2.16
CA ASP A 35 17.94 -50.45 -0.91
C ASP A 35 18.56 -49.18 -0.34
N ILE A 36 19.90 -49.12 -0.23
CA ILE A 36 20.60 -47.91 0.25
C ILE A 36 20.29 -46.71 -0.65
N THR A 37 20.34 -46.90 -1.97
CA THR A 37 20.07 -45.81 -2.92
C THR A 37 18.59 -45.43 -2.97
N ALA A 38 17.67 -46.38 -2.87
CA ALA A 38 16.24 -46.12 -2.79
C ALA A 38 15.88 -45.38 -1.51
N ASP A 39 16.49 -45.72 -0.37
CA ASP A 39 16.29 -45.04 0.90
C ASP A 39 16.83 -43.60 0.85
N LEU A 40 18.02 -43.39 0.29
CA LEU A 40 18.58 -42.04 0.08
C LEU A 40 17.68 -41.20 -0.84
N VAL A 41 17.22 -41.76 -1.97
CA VAL A 41 16.34 -41.06 -2.92
C VAL A 41 15.00 -40.75 -2.28
N ARG A 42 14.42 -41.70 -1.54
CA ARG A 42 13.21 -41.52 -0.75
C ARG A 42 13.38 -40.38 0.25
N GLU A 43 14.40 -40.42 1.08
CA GLU A 43 14.65 -39.40 2.09
C GLU A 43 14.81 -38.01 1.45
N LEU A 44 15.58 -37.92 0.37
CA LEU A 44 15.76 -36.68 -0.39
C LEU A 44 14.45 -36.16 -0.99
N VAL A 45 13.67 -37.01 -1.66
CA VAL A 45 12.39 -36.66 -2.29
C VAL A 45 11.34 -36.28 -1.25
N THR A 46 11.42 -36.81 -0.03
CA THR A 46 10.48 -36.45 1.05
C THR A 46 10.87 -35.13 1.71
N ILE A 47 12.16 -34.87 1.93
CA ILE A 47 12.66 -33.66 2.60
C ILE A 47 12.59 -32.43 1.68
N LEU A 48 12.92 -32.58 0.40
CA LEU A 48 12.95 -31.49 -0.57
C LEU A 48 11.64 -30.64 -0.61
N PRO A 49 10.43 -31.21 -0.74
CA PRO A 49 9.20 -30.42 -0.75
C PRO A 49 8.96 -29.72 0.58
N ILE A 50 9.34 -30.32 1.71
CA ILE A 50 9.21 -29.69 3.05
C ILE A 50 10.09 -28.45 3.12
N VAL A 51 11.36 -28.55 2.70
CA VAL A 51 12.28 -27.42 2.65
C VAL A 51 11.76 -26.32 1.72
N LEU A 52 11.24 -26.67 0.54
CA LEU A 52 10.66 -25.71 -0.41
C LEU A 52 9.46 -24.97 0.18
N VAL A 53 8.57 -25.67 0.89
CA VAL A 53 7.42 -25.07 1.58
C VAL A 53 7.88 -24.09 2.64
N ILE A 54 8.83 -24.49 3.49
CA ILE A 54 9.36 -23.62 4.56
C ILE A 54 9.99 -22.36 3.94
N ALA A 55 10.81 -22.54 2.89
CA ALA A 55 11.42 -21.42 2.17
C ALA A 55 10.36 -20.49 1.57
N ALA A 56 9.30 -21.02 0.98
CA ALA A 56 8.22 -20.22 0.40
C ALA A 56 7.41 -19.46 1.47
N VAL A 57 7.13 -20.06 2.62
CA VAL A 57 6.49 -19.37 3.76
C VAL A 57 7.39 -18.25 4.27
N ALA A 58 8.67 -18.54 4.49
CA ALA A 58 9.64 -17.56 4.97
C ALA A 58 9.74 -16.38 4.00
N ALA A 59 9.88 -16.65 2.70
CA ALA A 59 9.90 -15.63 1.66
C ALA A 59 8.62 -14.78 1.64
N TYR A 60 7.45 -15.42 1.76
CA TYR A 60 6.17 -14.71 1.81
C TYR A 60 6.05 -13.80 3.03
N LEU A 61 6.40 -14.30 4.22
CA LEU A 61 6.35 -13.51 5.46
C LEU A 61 7.35 -12.35 5.44
N LEU A 62 8.57 -12.58 4.93
CA LEU A 62 9.61 -11.58 4.83
C LEU A 62 9.24 -10.51 3.79
N SER A 63 8.75 -10.91 2.62
CA SER A 63 8.23 -10.00 1.60
C SER A 63 7.09 -9.15 2.15
N ARG A 64 6.11 -9.78 2.82
CA ARG A 64 5.00 -9.05 3.45
C ARG A 64 5.49 -8.07 4.49
N ALA A 65 6.48 -8.45 5.30
CA ALA A 65 7.08 -7.56 6.29
C ALA A 65 7.82 -6.37 5.64
N ALA A 66 8.57 -6.62 4.56
CA ALA A 66 9.29 -5.60 3.79
C ALA A 66 8.35 -4.61 3.09
N LEU A 67 7.16 -5.04 2.66
CA LEU A 67 6.18 -4.19 2.00
C LEU A 67 5.26 -3.42 2.96
N ARG A 68 5.21 -3.77 4.25
CA ARG A 68 4.37 -3.08 5.25
C ARG A 68 4.55 -1.55 5.28
N PRO A 69 5.77 -0.98 5.23
CA PRO A 69 5.95 0.47 5.23
C PRO A 69 5.27 1.16 4.05
N VAL A 70 5.34 0.56 2.86
CA VAL A 70 4.67 1.07 1.65
C VAL A 70 3.15 1.05 1.82
N ASP A 71 2.60 -0.04 2.36
CA ASP A 71 1.17 -0.15 2.64
C ASP A 71 0.70 0.91 3.66
N ARG A 72 1.53 1.25 4.66
CA ARG A 72 1.23 2.32 5.62
C ARG A 72 1.20 3.69 4.95
N ILE A 73 2.19 4.01 4.11
CA ILE A 73 2.22 5.27 3.35
C ILE A 73 1.00 5.36 2.43
N ARG A 74 0.68 4.27 1.72
CA ARG A 74 -0.50 4.18 0.86
C ARG A 74 -1.79 4.40 1.64
N ALA A 75 -1.96 3.74 2.78
CA ALA A 75 -3.14 3.89 3.61
C ALA A 75 -3.28 5.33 4.15
N ALA A 76 -2.19 5.93 4.61
CA ALA A 76 -2.17 7.32 5.07
C ALA A 76 -2.52 8.31 3.94
N ALA A 77 -2.00 8.08 2.73
CA ALA A 77 -2.35 8.87 1.55
C ALA A 77 -3.84 8.77 1.19
N GLN A 78 -4.44 7.58 1.34
CA GLN A 78 -5.89 7.39 1.15
C GLN A 78 -6.72 8.07 2.24
N THR A 79 -6.23 8.14 3.48
CA THR A 79 -6.96 8.84 4.55
C THR A 79 -6.93 10.36 4.35
N LEU A 80 -5.87 10.92 3.76
CA LEU A 80 -5.77 12.36 3.48
C LEU A 80 -6.88 12.89 2.58
N THR A 81 -7.41 12.07 1.67
CA THR A 81 -8.51 12.48 0.79
C THR A 81 -9.87 12.44 1.49
N THR A 82 -9.99 11.67 2.59
CA THR A 82 -11.27 11.43 3.27
C THR A 82 -11.45 12.33 4.48
N THR A 83 -10.36 12.56 5.22
CA THR A 83 -10.36 13.37 6.44
C THR A 83 -9.15 14.29 6.43
N PRO A 84 -9.25 15.48 5.79
CA PRO A 84 -8.20 16.48 5.89
C PRO A 84 -8.02 16.86 7.36
N HIS A 85 -6.88 16.52 7.96
CA HIS A 85 -6.53 17.02 9.28
C HIS A 85 -5.77 18.34 9.08
N PRO A 86 -6.32 19.48 9.52
CA PRO A 86 -5.72 20.79 9.26
C PRO A 86 -4.37 21.01 9.96
N ASP A 87 -4.05 20.20 10.98
CA ASP A 87 -2.97 20.53 11.93
C ASP A 87 -1.69 19.68 11.78
N THR A 88 -1.55 18.87 10.73
CA THR A 88 -0.36 18.02 10.56
C THR A 88 0.52 18.48 9.39
N ASP A 89 1.68 19.07 9.71
CA ASP A 89 2.70 19.46 8.72
C ASP A 89 3.24 18.28 7.89
N ALA A 90 3.24 17.08 8.45
CA ALA A 90 3.72 15.83 7.84
C ALA A 90 2.64 14.75 7.87
N PRO A 91 1.66 14.79 6.96
CA PRO A 91 0.51 13.90 7.02
C PRO A 91 0.83 12.44 6.72
N LEU A 92 1.92 12.16 5.99
CA LEU A 92 2.36 10.80 5.72
C LEU A 92 3.36 10.33 6.79
N PRO A 93 3.19 9.13 7.36
CA PRO A 93 4.12 8.58 8.33
C PRO A 93 5.46 8.32 7.65
N VAL A 94 6.54 8.85 8.22
CA VAL A 94 7.90 8.54 7.81
C VAL A 94 8.38 7.34 8.63
N PRO A 95 8.66 6.19 8.01
CA PRO A 95 9.27 5.07 8.71
C PRO A 95 10.58 5.50 9.39
N PRO A 96 10.94 4.94 10.57
CA PRO A 96 12.21 5.21 11.22
C PRO A 96 13.41 4.53 10.52
N THR A 97 13.18 3.91 9.36
CA THR A 97 14.22 3.29 8.55
C THR A 97 14.92 4.40 7.77
N ASP A 98 16.25 4.47 7.80
CA ASP A 98 17.00 5.45 6.99
C ASP A 98 17.24 4.92 5.56
N ASP A 99 16.15 4.49 4.91
CA ASP A 99 16.14 3.84 3.60
C ASP A 99 15.39 4.66 2.54
N GLU A 100 15.34 4.14 1.31
CA GLU A 100 14.68 4.79 0.17
C GLU A 100 13.18 5.04 0.44
N ILE A 101 12.55 4.20 1.26
CA ILE A 101 11.13 4.35 1.61
C ILE A 101 10.92 5.55 2.54
N ALA A 102 11.80 5.79 3.51
CA ALA A 102 11.71 7.00 4.34
C ALA A 102 12.05 8.28 3.56
N TRP A 103 13.02 8.24 2.65
CA TRP A 103 13.29 9.38 1.77
C TRP A 103 12.13 9.69 0.84
N LEU A 104 11.45 8.65 0.32
CA LEU A 104 10.21 8.82 -0.44
C LEU A 104 9.12 9.49 0.41
N ALA A 105 8.88 9.00 1.63
CA ALA A 105 7.89 9.58 2.55
C ALA A 105 8.20 11.06 2.84
N THR A 106 9.46 11.39 3.07
CA THR A 106 9.93 12.76 3.34
C THR A 106 9.73 13.67 2.13
N THR A 107 10.06 13.19 0.93
CA THR A 107 9.88 13.93 -0.32
C THR A 107 8.40 14.19 -0.60
N LEU A 108 7.54 13.18 -0.41
CA LEU A 108 6.09 13.33 -0.56
C LEU A 108 5.52 14.34 0.44
N ASN A 109 5.92 14.28 1.72
CA ASN A 109 5.52 15.28 2.71
C ASN A 109 5.93 16.70 2.27
N THR A 110 7.16 16.88 1.78
CA THR A 110 7.62 18.18 1.25
C THR A 110 6.74 18.67 0.09
N MET A 111 6.35 17.78 -0.84
CA MET A 111 5.43 18.13 -1.93
C MET A 111 4.04 18.50 -1.42
N LEU A 112 3.50 17.74 -0.45
CA LEU A 112 2.21 18.02 0.17
C LEU A 112 2.19 19.37 0.87
N THR A 113 3.22 19.69 1.66
CA THR A 113 3.34 21.01 2.31
C THR A 113 3.38 22.14 1.27
N ARG A 114 4.07 21.96 0.15
CA ARG A 114 4.11 22.96 -0.93
C ARG A 114 2.74 23.15 -1.60
N LEU A 115 2.01 22.06 -1.83
CA LEU A 115 0.66 22.11 -2.39
C LEU A 115 -0.31 22.81 -1.43
N GLN A 116 -0.26 22.49 -0.14
CA GLN A 116 -1.09 23.16 0.88
C GLN A 116 -0.84 24.67 0.92
N ARG A 117 0.43 25.10 0.90
CA ARG A 117 0.76 26.53 0.85
C ARG A 117 0.25 27.20 -0.43
N ALA A 118 0.40 26.55 -1.58
CA ALA A 118 -0.09 27.08 -2.85
C ALA A 118 -1.61 27.26 -2.85
N LEU A 119 -2.35 26.24 -2.37
CA LEU A 119 -3.80 26.30 -2.25
C LEU A 119 -4.26 27.35 -1.23
N ALA A 120 -3.56 27.50 -0.10
CA ALA A 120 -3.87 28.53 0.88
C ALA A 120 -3.69 29.94 0.29
N HIS A 121 -2.61 30.17 -0.46
CA HIS A 121 -2.40 31.44 -1.15
C HIS A 121 -3.46 31.70 -2.23
N GLU A 122 -3.86 30.68 -2.98
CA GLU A 122 -4.92 30.79 -3.99
C GLU A 122 -6.27 31.15 -3.36
N GLN A 123 -6.65 30.47 -2.26
CA GLN A 123 -7.89 30.77 -1.52
C GLN A 123 -7.88 32.19 -0.96
N GLN A 124 -6.76 32.63 -0.39
CA GLN A 124 -6.60 33.99 0.12
C GLN A 124 -6.73 35.01 -1.01
N PHE A 125 -6.06 34.79 -2.14
CA PHE A 125 -6.15 35.67 -3.31
C PHE A 125 -7.58 35.78 -3.86
N VAL A 126 -8.31 34.66 -3.93
CA VAL A 126 -9.72 34.64 -4.37
C VAL A 126 -10.62 35.37 -3.36
N ALA A 127 -10.38 35.18 -2.06
CA ALA A 127 -11.13 35.87 -1.02
C ALA A 127 -10.90 37.39 -1.08
N ASP A 128 -9.64 37.82 -1.20
CA ASP A 128 -9.26 39.22 -1.30
C ASP A 128 -9.83 39.85 -2.58
N ALA A 129 -9.73 39.18 -3.73
CA ALA A 129 -10.33 39.64 -4.98
C ALA A 129 -11.86 39.79 -4.87
N SER A 130 -12.53 38.87 -4.18
CA SER A 130 -13.97 38.96 -3.93
C SER A 130 -14.33 40.14 -3.02
N HIS A 131 -13.46 40.47 -2.06
CA HIS A 131 -13.61 41.64 -1.19
C HIS A 131 -13.39 42.95 -1.95
N GLU A 132 -12.34 43.05 -2.77
CA GLU A 132 -12.02 44.25 -3.56
C GLU A 132 -13.09 44.57 -4.62
N LEU A 133 -13.82 43.58 -5.13
CA LEU A 133 -14.93 43.81 -6.08
C LEU A 133 -16.24 44.24 -5.40
N ARG A 134 -16.48 43.84 -4.14
CA ARG A 134 -17.74 44.12 -3.43
C ARG A 134 -17.92 45.62 -3.18
N THR A 135 -16.86 46.31 -2.78
CA THR A 135 -16.89 47.75 -2.47
C THR A 135 -17.26 48.62 -3.66
N PRO A 136 -16.61 48.54 -4.84
CA PRO A 136 -16.99 49.32 -6.01
C PRO A 136 -18.37 48.92 -6.54
N LEU A 137 -18.76 47.64 -6.48
CA LEU A 137 -20.12 47.24 -6.85
C LEU A 137 -21.17 47.88 -5.94
N ALA A 138 -20.95 47.93 -4.62
CA ALA A 138 -21.85 48.60 -3.70
C ALA A 138 -21.96 50.12 -4.00
N LEU A 139 -20.85 50.76 -4.39
CA LEU A 139 -20.88 52.15 -4.83
C LEU A 139 -21.67 52.33 -6.13
N LEU A 140 -21.50 51.44 -7.10
CA LEU A 140 -22.27 51.48 -8.35
C LEU A 140 -23.77 51.23 -8.11
N THR A 141 -24.13 50.29 -7.24
CA THR A 141 -25.54 50.02 -6.93
C THR A 141 -26.18 51.19 -6.18
N THR A 142 -25.46 51.82 -5.23
CA THR A 142 -25.98 53.01 -4.52
C THR A 142 -26.17 54.21 -5.45
N GLU A 143 -25.27 54.42 -6.43
CA GLU A 143 -25.47 55.47 -7.45
C GLU A 143 -26.71 55.19 -8.33
N LEU A 144 -26.94 53.93 -8.71
CA LEU A 144 -28.13 53.56 -9.49
C LEU A 144 -29.43 53.73 -8.69
N GLU A 145 -29.44 53.36 -7.40
CA GLU A 145 -30.61 53.54 -6.52
C GLU A 145 -30.98 55.02 -6.37
N LEU A 146 -29.98 55.91 -6.20
CA LEU A 146 -30.19 57.35 -6.09
C LEU A 146 -30.76 57.97 -7.38
N ARG A 147 -30.35 57.47 -8.56
CA ARG A 147 -30.90 57.95 -9.84
C ARG A 147 -32.32 57.43 -10.10
N CYS A 148 -32.65 56.22 -9.63
CA CYS A 148 -33.98 55.64 -9.77
C CYS A 148 -35.00 56.22 -8.78
N ALA A 149 -34.59 56.58 -7.57
CA ALA A 149 -35.44 57.22 -6.56
C ALA A 149 -35.72 58.71 -6.83
N GLY A 150 -35.78 59.10 -8.12
CA GLY A 150 -35.87 60.48 -8.59
C GLY A 150 -36.86 61.35 -7.81
N PRO A 151 -36.57 62.66 -7.69
CA PRO A 151 -37.18 63.55 -6.69
C PRO A 151 -38.71 63.54 -6.74
N ASP A 152 -39.34 63.18 -5.61
CA ASP A 152 -40.78 63.37 -5.41
C ASP A 152 -41.10 64.87 -5.64
N PRO A 153 -41.96 65.20 -6.62
CA PRO A 153 -42.31 66.58 -6.89
C PRO A 153 -43.03 67.18 -5.67
N PRO A 154 -42.78 68.46 -5.35
CA PRO A 154 -43.34 69.07 -4.15
C PRO A 154 -44.87 69.04 -4.21
N THR A 155 -45.48 68.38 -3.23
CA THR A 155 -46.90 68.49 -2.95
C THR A 155 -47.14 69.90 -2.38
N SER A 156 -47.82 70.71 -3.18
CA SER A 156 -48.31 72.05 -2.85
C SER A 156 -49.22 72.06 -1.63
#